data_AF-A0A948B9M3-F1
#
_entry.id   AF-A0A948B9M3-F1
#
_cell.length_a   1.000
_cell.length_b   1.000
_cell.length_c   1.000
_cell.angle_alpha   90.00
_cell.angle_beta   90.00
_cell.angle_gamma   90.00
#
_symmetry.space_group_name_H-M   'P 1'
#
loop_
_entity.id
_entity.type
_entity.pdbx_description
1 polymer ?
#
loop_
_entity_poly.entity_id
_entity_poly.type
_entity_poly.pdbx_seq_one_letter_code
_entity_poly.pdbx_strand_id
1 'polypeptide(L)'
;MFLHIIIIISVWSCGKYLAQVDFLSYYAKYIALLPGNEHLFLAYGSAAAFFLVMIAFMMRAVGVYALLHLVSRFFFEISQFIICLLSLVAIYFWVTAHVNVFKDLGLLVFVPLELILASVYCLNIYDFNYPVMSKLINNIMLLLVSGALIFLSDLLGLFAPPVEAQQPVILQKTS
;
A
#
# COMPACT_ATOMS: atom_id res chain seq x y z
N MET A 1 -12.38 -4.52 -6.93
CA MET A 1 -12.20 -3.51 -5.87
C MET A 1 -13.16 -3.73 -4.70
N PHE A 2 -14.48 -3.74 -4.91
CA PHE A 2 -15.48 -3.96 -3.84
C PHE A 2 -15.24 -5.25 -3.03
N LEU A 3 -14.96 -6.37 -3.71
CA LEU A 3 -14.61 -7.64 -3.05
C LEU A 3 -13.39 -7.50 -2.13
N HIS A 4 -12.32 -6.83 -2.58
CA HIS A 4 -11.12 -6.59 -1.77
C HIS A 4 -11.45 -5.77 -0.51
N ILE A 5 -12.26 -4.72 -0.66
CA ILE A 5 -12.72 -3.90 0.47
C ILE A 5 -13.49 -4.76 1.48
N ILE A 6 -14.42 -5.59 1.03
CA ILE A 6 -15.19 -6.49 1.91
C ILE A 6 -14.25 -7.45 2.64
N ILE A 7 -13.33 -8.09 1.93
CA ILE A 7 -12.37 -9.03 2.52
C ILE A 7 -11.54 -8.32 3.59
N ILE A 8 -11.00 -7.15 3.28
CA ILE A 8 -10.16 -6.38 4.22
C ILE A 8 -10.97 -5.97 5.44
N ILE A 9 -12.16 -5.39 5.26
CA ILE A 9 -13.03 -5.00 6.39
C ILE A 9 -13.41 -6.21 7.24
N SER A 10 -13.68 -7.36 6.62
CA SER A 10 -14.06 -8.59 7.34
C SER A 10 -12.91 -9.14 8.17
N VAL A 11 -11.72 -9.26 7.57
CA VAL A 11 -10.49 -9.71 8.26
C VAL A 11 -10.14 -8.76 9.40
N TRP A 12 -10.23 -7.45 9.15
CA TRP A 12 -9.91 -6.43 10.13
C TRP A 12 -10.90 -6.39 11.29
N SER A 13 -12.20 -6.44 10.99
CA SER A 13 -13.26 -6.45 12.01
C SER A 13 -13.17 -7.72 12.84
N CYS A 14 -12.88 -8.87 12.23
CA CYS A 14 -12.60 -10.11 12.93
C CYS A 14 -11.40 -9.96 13.87
N GLY A 15 -10.26 -9.48 13.37
CA GLY A 15 -9.06 -9.27 14.19
C GLY A 15 -9.28 -8.33 15.37
N LYS A 16 -9.99 -7.21 15.16
CA LYS A 16 -10.25 -6.22 16.21
C LYS A 16 -11.27 -6.71 17.24
N TYR A 17 -12.41 -7.22 16.79
CA TYR A 17 -13.54 -7.51 17.67
C TYR A 17 -13.56 -8.94 18.22
N LEU A 18 -13.08 -9.93 17.45
CA LEU A 18 -13.04 -11.32 17.90
C LEU A 18 -11.72 -11.68 18.58
N ALA A 19 -10.59 -11.16 18.06
CA ALA A 19 -9.26 -11.50 18.57
C ALA A 19 -8.61 -10.40 19.44
N GLN A 20 -9.28 -9.26 19.66
CA GLN A 20 -8.80 -8.13 20.47
C GLN A 20 -7.38 -7.67 20.10
N VAL A 21 -7.04 -7.72 18.81
CA VAL A 21 -5.70 -7.36 18.34
C VAL A 21 -5.47 -5.86 18.49
N ASP A 22 -4.42 -5.48 19.22
CA ASP A 22 -3.97 -4.09 19.33
C ASP A 22 -3.12 -3.68 18.12
N PHE A 23 -3.82 -3.27 17.05
CA PHE A 23 -3.19 -2.82 15.81
C PHE A 23 -2.26 -1.60 15.99
N LEU A 24 -2.48 -0.76 17.00
CA LEU A 24 -1.66 0.43 17.23
C LEU A 24 -0.27 0.05 17.74
N SER A 25 -0.21 -0.90 18.68
CA SER A 25 1.07 -1.45 19.16
C SER A 25 1.87 -2.13 18.05
N TYR A 26 1.21 -2.87 17.15
CA TYR A 26 1.89 -3.47 15.99
C TYR A 26 2.40 -2.43 15.01
N TYR A 27 1.60 -1.41 14.73
CA TYR A 27 1.98 -0.29 13.88
C TYR A 27 3.20 0.45 14.43
N ALA A 28 3.22 0.79 15.72
CA ALA A 28 4.35 1.47 16.37
C ALA A 28 5.64 0.65 16.29
N LYS A 29 5.56 -0.68 16.49
CA LYS A 29 6.71 -1.58 16.33
C LYS A 29 7.22 -1.60 14.89
N TYR A 30 6.32 -1.59 13.90
CA TYR A 30 6.69 -1.62 12.49
C TYR A 30 7.36 -0.32 12.03
N ILE A 31 6.79 0.83 12.41
CA ILE A 31 7.40 2.14 12.11
C ILE A 31 8.75 2.30 12.80
N ALA A 32 8.92 1.78 14.02
CA ALA A 32 10.22 1.82 14.70
C ALA A 32 11.32 1.00 13.98
N LEU A 33 10.95 0.00 13.17
CA LEU A 33 11.88 -0.83 12.38
C LEU A 33 12.16 -0.26 10.97
N LEU A 34 11.35 0.69 10.51
CA LEU A 34 11.49 1.33 9.20
C LEU A 34 12.81 2.13 9.02
N PRO A 35 13.25 3.00 9.98
CA PRO A 35 14.34 3.96 9.75
C PRO A 35 15.75 3.37 9.53
N GLY A 36 15.92 2.05 9.43
CA GLY A 36 17.16 1.40 8.97
C GLY A 36 17.00 0.51 7.73
N ASN A 37 15.77 0.20 7.33
CA ASN A 37 15.47 -0.79 6.28
C ASN A 37 14.65 -0.21 5.12
N GLU A 38 14.23 1.05 5.18
CA GLU A 38 13.39 1.68 4.15
C GLU A 38 14.00 1.55 2.74
N HIS A 39 15.31 1.81 2.62
CA HIS A 39 16.03 1.65 1.35
C HIS A 39 16.02 0.21 0.83
N LEU A 40 16.06 -0.78 1.72
CA LEU A 40 16.00 -2.19 1.33
C LEU A 40 14.61 -2.53 0.79
N PHE A 41 13.56 -2.09 1.48
CA PHE A 41 12.18 -2.32 1.01
C PHE A 41 11.90 -1.64 -0.34
N LEU A 42 12.38 -0.39 -0.52
CA LEU A 42 12.33 0.29 -1.81
C LEU A 42 13.10 -0.49 -2.88
N ALA A 43 14.35 -0.87 -2.60
CA ALA A 43 15.19 -1.58 -3.55
C ALA A 43 14.60 -2.93 -3.95
N TYR A 44 14.11 -3.74 -3.00
CA TYR A 44 13.48 -5.03 -3.30
C TYR A 44 12.16 -4.86 -4.04
N GLY A 45 11.37 -3.85 -3.68
CA GLY A 45 10.11 -3.54 -4.35
C GLY A 45 10.31 -3.16 -5.82
N SER A 46 11.19 -2.19 -6.07
CA SER A 46 11.53 -1.75 -7.43
C SER A 46 12.25 -2.83 -8.24
N ALA A 47 13.13 -3.62 -7.60
CA ALA A 47 13.77 -4.77 -8.25
C ALA A 47 12.74 -5.83 -8.65
N ALA A 48 11.71 -6.09 -7.84
CA ALA A 48 10.63 -7.02 -8.20
C ALA A 48 9.83 -6.52 -9.41
N ALA A 49 9.51 -5.23 -9.48
CA ALA A 49 8.83 -4.64 -10.63
C ALA A 49 9.70 -4.73 -11.90
N PHE A 50 10.99 -4.43 -11.80
CA PHE A 50 11.94 -4.56 -12.91
C PHE A 50 12.09 -6.01 -13.38
N PHE A 51 12.24 -6.94 -12.44
CA PHE A 51 12.38 -8.37 -12.72
C PHE A 51 11.13 -8.95 -13.39
N LEU A 52 9.94 -8.49 -13.00
CA LEU A 52 8.68 -8.85 -13.66
C LEU A 52 8.69 -8.47 -15.14
N VAL A 53 9.10 -7.23 -15.46
CA VAL A 53 9.22 -6.75 -16.85
C VAL A 53 10.26 -7.57 -17.61
N MET A 54 11.41 -7.84 -17.02
CA MET A 54 12.46 -8.64 -17.65
C MET A 54 11.98 -10.07 -17.97
N ILE A 55 11.32 -10.73 -17.00
CA ILE A 55 10.70 -12.04 -17.21
C ILE A 55 9.68 -11.97 -18.34
N ALA A 56 8.87 -10.90 -18.40
CA ALA A 56 7.87 -10.75 -19.45
C ALA A 56 8.49 -10.71 -20.85
N PHE A 57 9.59 -9.99 -21.02
CA PHE A 57 10.33 -9.99 -22.28
C PHE A 57 10.91 -11.37 -22.61
N MET A 58 11.47 -12.08 -21.64
CA MET A 58 11.99 -13.44 -21.84
C MET A 58 10.88 -14.43 -22.23
N MET A 59 9.75 -14.41 -21.52
CA MET A 59 8.60 -15.26 -21.83
C MET A 59 8.01 -14.96 -23.20
N ARG A 60 7.98 -13.69 -23.61
CA ARG A 60 7.60 -13.28 -24.96
C ARG A 60 8.56 -13.86 -26.01
N ALA A 61 9.86 -13.84 -25.77
CA ALA A 61 10.85 -14.37 -26.70
C ALA A 61 10.76 -15.89 -26.87
N VAL A 62 10.42 -16.61 -25.80
CA VAL A 62 10.25 -18.08 -25.81
C VAL A 62 8.85 -18.51 -26.27
N GLY A 63 7.91 -17.57 -26.40
CA GLY A 63 6.53 -17.85 -26.83
C GLY A 63 5.61 -18.40 -25.72
N VAL A 64 5.97 -18.24 -24.45
CA VAL A 64 5.22 -18.77 -23.30
C VAL A 64 4.20 -17.73 -22.79
N TYR A 65 3.27 -17.36 -23.66
CA TYR A 65 2.33 -16.26 -23.42
C TYR A 65 1.29 -16.53 -22.31
N ALA A 66 0.84 -17.78 -22.16
CA ALA A 66 -0.14 -18.14 -21.14
C ALA A 66 0.41 -17.96 -19.71
N LEU A 67 1.68 -18.33 -19.49
CA LEU A 67 2.34 -18.16 -18.20
C LEU A 67 2.58 -16.69 -17.89
N LEU A 68 2.98 -15.90 -18.90
CA LEU A 68 3.12 -14.45 -18.77
C LEU A 68 1.82 -13.79 -18.33
N HIS A 69 0.70 -14.15 -18.97
CA HIS A 69 -0.61 -13.65 -18.60
C HIS A 69 -0.96 -13.99 -17.14
N LEU A 70 -0.77 -15.26 -16.73
CA LEU A 70 -1.08 -15.70 -15.37
C LEU A 70 -0.25 -14.95 -14.33
N VAL A 71 1.07 -14.86 -14.52
CA VAL A 71 1.99 -14.20 -13.59
C VAL A 71 1.67 -12.70 -13.50
N SER A 72 1.52 -12.03 -14.63
CA SER A 72 1.22 -10.59 -14.66
C SER A 72 -0.14 -10.29 -14.03
N ARG A 73 -1.14 -11.16 -14.26
CA ARG A 73 -2.46 -11.04 -13.63
C ARG A 73 -2.40 -11.22 -12.12
N PHE A 74 -1.60 -12.17 -11.65
CA PHE A 74 -1.39 -12.40 -10.22
C PHE A 74 -0.76 -11.18 -9.53
N PHE A 75 0.35 -10.66 -10.07
CA PHE A 75 0.98 -9.45 -9.54
C PHE A 75 0.07 -8.22 -9.62
N PHE A 76 -0.74 -8.10 -10.67
CA PHE A 76 -1.74 -7.04 -10.78
C PHE A 76 -2.77 -7.10 -9.64
N GLU A 77 -3.37 -8.27 -9.38
CA GLU A 77 -4.37 -8.42 -8.32
C GLU A 77 -3.77 -8.23 -6.92
N ILE A 78 -2.55 -8.72 -6.68
CA ILE A 78 -1.82 -8.49 -5.42
C ILE A 78 -1.55 -6.99 -5.23
N SER A 79 -1.06 -6.30 -6.25
CA SER A 79 -0.77 -4.87 -6.15
C SER A 79 -2.04 -4.08 -5.85
N GLN A 80 -3.15 -4.42 -6.52
CA GLN A 80 -4.45 -3.83 -6.26
C GLN A 80 -4.93 -4.10 -4.82
N PHE A 81 -4.73 -5.32 -4.32
CA PHE A 81 -5.06 -5.67 -2.95
C PHE A 81 -4.22 -4.87 -1.94
N ILE A 82 -2.91 -4.74 -2.16
CA ILE A 82 -2.00 -3.97 -1.31
C ILE A 82 -2.38 -2.49 -1.29
N ILE A 83 -2.65 -1.88 -2.46
CA ILE A 83 -3.09 -0.47 -2.54
C ILE A 83 -4.40 -0.28 -1.76
N CYS A 84 -5.36 -1.19 -1.93
CA CYS A 84 -6.63 -1.13 -1.21
C CYS A 84 -6.44 -1.25 0.30
N LEU A 85 -5.58 -2.18 0.74
CA LEU A 85 -5.24 -2.37 2.15
C LEU A 85 -4.56 -1.12 2.71
N LEU A 86 -3.56 -0.58 2.01
CA LEU A 86 -2.82 0.60 2.42
C LEU A 86 -3.75 1.82 2.59
N SER A 87 -4.63 2.08 1.63
CA SER A 87 -5.61 3.17 1.73
C SER A 87 -6.57 3.00 2.90
N LEU A 88 -7.08 1.78 3.14
CA LEU A 88 -7.97 1.51 4.27
C LEU A 88 -7.26 1.65 5.62
N VAL A 89 -6.04 1.13 5.72
CA VAL A 89 -5.18 1.23 6.91
C VAL A 89 -4.89 2.70 7.21
N ALA A 90 -4.53 3.49 6.20
CA ALA A 90 -4.25 4.91 6.36
C ALA A 90 -5.46 5.67 6.88
N ILE A 91 -6.64 5.47 6.29
CA ILE A 91 -7.89 6.11 6.76
C ILE A 91 -8.23 5.66 8.18
N TYR A 92 -8.09 4.37 8.48
CA TYR A 92 -8.39 3.83 9.81
C TYR A 92 -7.50 4.46 10.90
N PHE A 93 -6.18 4.48 10.70
CA PHE A 93 -5.25 5.07 11.66
C PHE A 93 -5.41 6.59 11.76
N TRP A 94 -5.75 7.25 10.65
CA TRP A 94 -6.08 8.67 10.67
C TRP A 94 -7.30 8.98 11.54
N VAL A 95 -8.38 8.21 11.39
CA VAL A 95 -9.63 8.43 12.14
C VAL A 95 -9.51 8.02 13.61
N THR A 96 -8.77 6.95 13.91
CA THR A 96 -8.74 6.36 15.26
C THR A 96 -7.59 6.86 16.14
N ALA A 97 -6.45 7.20 15.55
CA ALA A 97 -5.24 7.55 16.29
C ALA A 97 -4.60 8.85 15.80
N HIS A 98 -5.18 9.52 14.80
CA HIS A 98 -4.64 10.74 14.19
C HIS A 98 -3.20 10.58 13.68
N VAL A 99 -2.86 9.36 13.23
CA VAL A 99 -1.55 9.04 12.68
C VAL A 99 -1.60 9.08 11.15
N ASN A 100 -0.66 9.79 10.54
CA ASN A 100 -0.55 9.91 9.10
C ASN A 100 0.38 8.83 8.51
N VAL A 101 -0.20 7.65 8.24
CA VAL A 101 0.52 6.50 7.70
C VAL A 101 1.22 6.80 6.37
N PHE A 102 0.66 7.67 5.52
CA PHE A 102 1.30 8.03 4.25
C PHE A 102 2.56 8.86 4.46
N LYS A 103 2.55 9.76 5.45
CA LYS A 103 3.73 10.53 5.83
C LYS A 103 4.82 9.63 6.43
N ASP A 104 4.43 8.69 7.28
CA ASP A 104 5.37 7.81 7.97
C ASP A 104 6.00 6.75 7.05
N LEU A 105 5.30 6.33 5.99
CA LEU A 105 5.83 5.43 4.96
C LEU A 105 6.63 6.14 3.86
N GLY A 106 6.49 7.46 3.71
CA GLY A 106 7.24 8.23 2.72
C GLY A 106 7.15 7.67 1.29
N LEU A 107 8.32 7.36 0.71
CA LEU A 107 8.40 6.85 -0.66
C LEU A 107 7.91 5.40 -0.81
N LEU A 108 7.82 4.64 0.29
CA LEU A 108 7.41 3.23 0.26
C LEU A 108 6.00 3.04 -0.32
N VAL A 109 5.17 4.07 -0.19
CA VAL A 109 3.80 4.14 -0.72
C VAL A 109 3.76 3.97 -2.25
N PHE A 110 4.84 4.28 -2.97
CA PHE A 110 4.93 4.15 -4.42
C PHE A 110 5.30 2.74 -4.90
N VAL A 111 5.84 1.87 -4.04
CA VAL A 111 6.25 0.50 -4.44
C VAL A 111 5.09 -0.31 -5.03
N PRO A 112 3.88 -0.35 -4.43
CA PRO A 112 2.74 -1.04 -5.02
C PRO A 112 2.30 -0.43 -6.37
N LEU A 113 2.53 0.87 -6.58
CA LEU A 113 2.25 1.54 -7.86
C LEU A 113 3.25 1.15 -8.94
N GLU A 114 4.53 1.01 -8.62
CA GLU A 114 5.52 0.50 -9.58
C GLU A 114 5.18 -0.93 -10.01
N LEU A 115 4.78 -1.78 -9.05
CA LEU A 115 4.42 -3.17 -9.31
C LEU A 115 3.15 -3.29 -10.17
N ILE A 116 2.15 -2.44 -9.93
CA ILE A 116 0.93 -2.44 -10.75
C ILE A 116 1.22 -1.93 -12.16
N LEU A 117 2.05 -0.90 -12.31
CA LEU A 117 2.46 -0.38 -13.63
C LEU A 117 3.22 -1.43 -14.43
N ALA A 118 4.18 -2.12 -13.80
CA ALA A 118 4.91 -3.22 -14.41
C ALA A 118 3.96 -4.35 -14.84
N SER A 119 3.04 -4.76 -13.97
CA SER A 119 2.06 -5.82 -14.26
C SER A 119 1.13 -5.45 -15.43
N VAL A 120 0.65 -4.21 -15.45
CA VAL A 120 -0.18 -3.66 -16.53
C VAL A 120 0.58 -3.62 -17.85
N TYR A 121 1.84 -3.19 -17.83
CA TYR A 121 2.70 -3.19 -19.01
C TYR A 121 2.89 -4.60 -19.58
N CYS A 122 3.14 -5.58 -18.71
CA CYS A 122 3.27 -6.98 -19.10
C CYS A 122 1.97 -7.56 -19.69
N LEU A 123 0.81 -7.20 -19.12
CA LEU A 123 -0.49 -7.59 -19.67
C LEU A 123 -0.78 -6.94 -21.03
N ASN A 124 -0.36 -5.69 -21.24
CA ASN A 124 -0.50 -5.01 -22.53
C ASN A 124 0.37 -5.66 -23.62
N ILE A 125 1.58 -6.11 -23.26
CA ILE A 125 2.44 -6.87 -24.19
C ILE A 125 1.74 -8.15 -24.68
N TYR A 126 0.95 -8.80 -23.83
CA TYR A 126 0.18 -9.99 -24.18
C TYR A 126 -1.11 -9.65 -24.96
N ASP A 127 -1.86 -8.66 -24.49
CA ASP A 127 -3.12 -8.21 -25.06
C ASP A 127 -3.13 -6.69 -25.20
N PHE A 128 -2.90 -6.22 -26.43
CA PHE A 128 -2.88 -4.79 -26.76
C PHE A 128 -4.24 -4.09 -26.52
N ASN A 129 -5.32 -4.85 -26.39
CA ASN A 129 -6.65 -4.31 -26.10
C ASN A 129 -7.01 -4.39 -24.60
N TYR A 130 -6.07 -4.80 -23.75
CA TYR A 130 -6.30 -4.83 -22.31
C TYR A 130 -6.65 -3.41 -21.81
N PRO A 131 -7.72 -3.21 -21.02
CA PRO A 131 -8.17 -1.90 -20.59
C PRO A 131 -7.29 -1.37 -19.45
N VAL A 132 -6.04 -1.04 -19.80
CA VAL A 132 -4.97 -0.56 -18.92
C VAL A 132 -5.42 0.67 -18.15
N MET A 133 -5.91 1.69 -18.85
CA MET A 133 -6.16 3.00 -18.27
C MET A 133 -7.30 2.97 -17.24
N SER A 134 -8.41 2.31 -17.54
CA SER A 134 -9.54 2.24 -16.60
C SER A 134 -9.19 1.47 -15.33
N LYS A 135 -8.37 0.42 -15.44
CA LYS A 135 -7.92 -0.37 -14.29
C LYS A 135 -6.87 0.36 -13.45
N LEU A 136 -5.94 1.07 -14.08
CA LEU A 136 -4.89 1.82 -13.38
C LEU A 136 -5.46 3.06 -12.66
N ILE A 137 -6.31 3.83 -13.34
CA ILE A 137 -6.90 5.07 -12.80
C ILE A 137 -7.63 4.80 -11.49
N ASN A 138 -8.41 3.72 -11.38
CA ASN A 138 -9.13 3.42 -10.15
C ASN A 138 -8.20 3.20 -8.94
N ASN A 139 -7.06 2.52 -9.14
CA ASN A 139 -6.11 2.26 -8.06
C ASN A 139 -5.33 3.52 -7.68
N ILE A 140 -4.90 4.32 -8.67
CA ILE A 140 -4.25 5.61 -8.44
C ILE A 140 -5.20 6.57 -7.72
N MET A 141 -6.45 6.67 -8.18
CA MET A 141 -7.46 7.53 -7.57
C MET A 141 -7.75 7.13 -6.13
N LEU A 142 -7.80 5.84 -5.81
CA LEU A 142 -7.99 5.40 -4.42
C LEU A 142 -6.86 5.90 -3.51
N LEU A 143 -5.60 5.74 -3.95
CA LEU A 143 -4.44 6.20 -3.21
C LEU A 143 -4.43 7.74 -3.09
N LEU A 144 -4.67 8.46 -4.19
CA LEU A 144 -4.68 9.92 -4.21
C LEU A 144 -5.81 10.50 -3.38
N VAL A 145 -7.04 9.99 -3.49
CA VAL A 145 -8.18 10.49 -2.73
C VAL A 145 -8.00 10.23 -1.24
N SER A 146 -7.54 9.04 -0.85
CA SER A 146 -7.26 8.73 0.56
C SER A 146 -6.13 9.60 1.11
N GLY A 147 -5.03 9.77 0.37
CA GLY A 147 -3.92 10.64 0.76
C GLY A 147 -4.31 12.12 0.83
N ALA A 148 -5.04 12.63 -0.17
CA ALA A 148 -5.50 14.01 -0.21
C ALA A 148 -6.48 14.32 0.94
N LEU A 149 -7.38 13.38 1.26
CA LEU A 149 -8.30 13.54 2.39
C LEU A 149 -7.53 13.69 3.70
N ILE A 150 -6.56 12.80 3.95
CA ILE A 150 -5.74 12.83 5.16
C ILE A 150 -4.91 14.11 5.22
N PHE A 151 -4.21 14.45 4.13
CA PHE A 151 -3.36 15.62 4.06
C PHE A 151 -4.12 16.94 4.20
N LEU A 152 -5.29 17.06 3.55
CA LEU A 152 -6.14 18.23 3.68
C LEU A 152 -6.71 18.35 5.10
N SER A 153 -7.05 17.21 5.70
CA SER A 153 -7.53 17.16 7.07
C SER A 153 -6.46 17.57 8.09
N ASP A 154 -5.19 17.17 7.85
CA ASP A 154 -4.02 17.62 8.60
C ASP A 154 -3.83 19.14 8.45
N LEU A 155 -3.85 19.64 7.21
CA LEU A 155 -3.64 21.05 6.90
C LEU A 155 -4.70 21.96 7.54
N LEU A 156 -5.96 21.52 7.54
CA LEU A 156 -7.08 22.27 8.12
C LEU A 156 -7.21 22.09 9.64
N GLY A 157 -6.38 21.22 10.25
CA GLY A 157 -6.43 20.94 11.69
C GLY A 157 -7.75 20.31 12.16
N LEU A 158 -8.51 19.67 11.26
CA LEU A 158 -9.86 19.16 11.54
C LEU A 158 -9.90 18.10 12.66
N PHE A 159 -8.77 17.40 12.87
CA PHE A 159 -8.61 16.37 13.88
C PHE A 159 -7.29 16.50 14.65
N ALA A 160 -6.74 17.72 14.76
CA ALA A 160 -5.53 17.93 15.54
C ALA A 160 -5.76 17.47 16.99
N PRO A 161 -4.93 16.57 17.55
CA PRO A 161 -5.03 16.23 18.96
C PRO A 161 -4.77 17.49 19.79
N PRO A 162 -5.44 17.68 20.94
CA PRO A 162 -5.11 18.78 21.84
C PRO A 162 -3.61 18.73 22.18
N VAL A 163 -2.98 19.91 22.22
CA VAL A 163 -1.53 20.16 22.35
C VAL A 163 -0.87 19.34 23.48
N GLU A 164 -1.64 18.90 24.47
CA GLU A 164 -1.20 18.10 25.61
C GLU A 164 -0.80 16.65 25.26
N ALA A 165 -1.25 16.08 24.13
CA ALA A 165 -0.94 14.71 23.73
C ALA A 165 0.37 14.57 22.91
N GLN A 166 1.05 15.68 22.61
CA GLN A 166 2.27 15.71 21.78
C GLN A 166 3.58 15.56 22.57
N GLN A 167 3.53 15.30 23.88
CA GLN A 167 4.77 15.00 24.60
C GLN A 167 5.31 13.63 24.15
N PRO A 168 6.55 13.56 23.64
CA PRO A 168 7.17 12.29 23.33
C PRO A 168 7.34 11.50 24.63
N VAL A 169 6.90 10.23 24.62
CA VAL A 169 7.18 9.22 25.66
C VAL A 169 8.68 8.85 25.63
N ILE A 170 9.55 9.84 25.78
CA ILE A 170 11.01 9.70 25.79
C ILE A 170 11.60 10.06 27.17
N LEU A 171 10.80 10.57 28.12
CA LEU A 171 11.27 10.90 29.47
C LEU A 171 10.55 10.13 30.58
N GLN A 172 10.58 8.79 30.53
CA GLN A 172 10.36 7.95 31.73
C GLN A 172 11.33 6.76 31.82
N LYS A 173 12.56 6.93 31.35
CA LYS A 173 13.70 6.09 31.76
C LYS A 173 14.84 6.98 32.23
N THR A 174 14.71 7.50 33.45
CA THR A 174 15.81 7.78 34.41
C THR A 174 15.25 8.53 35.61
N SER A 175 14.87 7.78 36.64
CA SER A 175 15.12 8.07 38.06
C SER A 175 14.73 6.85 38.87
#